data_AF-A0A7J7JPD3-F1
#
_entry.id   AF-A0A7J7JPD3-F1
#
_cell.length_a   1.000
_cell.length_b   1.000
_cell.length_c   1.000
_cell.angle_alpha   90.00
_cell.angle_beta   90.00
_cell.angle_gamma   90.00
#
_symmetry.space_group_name_H-M   'P 1'
#
loop_
_entity.id
_entity.type
_entity.pdbx_description
1 polymer ?
#
loop_
_entity_poly.entity_id
_entity_poly.type
_entity_poly.pdbx_seq_one_letter_code
_entity_poly.pdbx_strand_id
1 'polypeptide(L)'
;MERSDYGQRGIDRFDIGESQKEGESISPPLAKVPGDKNAEAMNRLNYDDLLVVKSSMESFISKSHPEYGSLMVRALVSSMYKHACHHDLYTIFKQVQTKVRKLCLDKNLESGGQLVVVWDTLTHMRKLYLFPGFNGN
;
A
#
# COMPACT_ATOMS: atom_id res chain seq x y z
N MET A 1 -9.97 -49.37 32.82
CA MET A 1 -8.75 -48.73 32.29
C MET A 1 -8.93 -47.23 32.53
N GLU A 2 -8.54 -46.74 33.72
CA GLU A 2 -7.21 -46.17 34.07
C GLU A 2 -6.95 -44.85 33.32
N ARG A 3 -7.10 -43.69 34.00
CA ARG A 3 -6.04 -42.82 34.63
C ARG A 3 -5.18 -42.10 33.57
N SER A 4 -4.84 -40.81 33.61
CA SER A 4 -4.99 -39.71 34.58
C SER A 4 -4.41 -38.42 33.98
N ASP A 5 -5.00 -37.27 34.35
CA ASP A 5 -4.44 -35.95 34.69
C ASP A 5 -3.09 -35.44 34.12
N TYR A 6 -3.15 -34.24 33.52
CA TYR A 6 -2.46 -33.00 33.94
C TYR A 6 -3.37 -31.82 33.50
N GLY A 7 -3.75 -30.81 34.26
CA GLY A 7 -3.13 -30.20 35.44
C GLY A 7 -2.86 -28.71 35.17
N GLN A 8 -3.92 -27.88 35.29
CA GLN A 8 -4.00 -26.48 35.75
C GLN A 8 -2.81 -25.50 35.69
N ARG A 9 -3.12 -24.27 35.22
CA ARG A 9 -2.98 -22.95 35.90
C ARG A 9 -3.25 -21.84 34.85
N GLY A 10 -4.20 -20.90 34.96
CA GLY A 10 -4.89 -20.30 36.08
C GLY A 10 -4.65 -18.79 36.03
N ILE A 11 -5.63 -17.98 35.62
CA ILE A 11 -5.75 -16.58 36.04
C ILE A 11 -7.25 -16.28 36.22
N ASP A 12 -7.60 -16.04 37.48
CA ASP A 12 -8.93 -15.69 37.96
C ASP A 12 -9.33 -14.25 37.59
N ARG A 13 -10.63 -14.12 37.26
CA ARG A 13 -11.62 -13.11 37.71
C ARG A 13 -11.17 -11.65 37.90
N PHE A 14 -11.94 -10.71 37.31
CA PHE A 14 -12.83 -9.82 38.07
C PHE A 14 -13.83 -9.11 37.13
N ASP A 15 -15.12 -9.43 37.30
CA ASP A 15 -16.26 -8.55 37.01
C ASP A 15 -16.32 -7.42 38.05
N ILE A 16 -16.72 -6.21 37.63
CA ILE A 16 -17.37 -5.06 38.34
C ILE A 16 -17.26 -3.92 37.30
N GLY A 17 -18.26 -3.16 36.83
CA GLY A 17 -19.63 -2.84 37.24
C GLY A 17 -19.91 -1.43 36.65
N GLU A 18 -21.07 -1.21 36.03
CA GLU A 18 -21.49 0.11 35.52
C GLU A 18 -21.73 1.13 36.66
N SER A 19 -21.43 2.42 36.43
CA SER A 19 -22.41 3.54 36.51
C SER A 19 -21.77 4.92 36.80
N GLN A 20 -22.03 5.88 35.89
CA GLN A 20 -22.27 7.34 36.02
C GLN A 20 -21.56 8.20 37.09
N LYS A 21 -20.87 9.31 36.69
CA LYS A 21 -21.38 10.69 36.49
C LYS A 21 -20.27 11.77 36.55
N GLU A 22 -20.60 12.92 35.98
CA GLU A 22 -19.87 14.18 35.75
C GLU A 22 -19.00 14.72 36.90
N GLY A 23 -17.90 15.38 36.54
CA GLY A 23 -17.10 16.20 37.44
C GLY A 23 -16.01 16.95 36.67
N GLU A 24 -16.10 18.27 36.66
CA GLU A 24 -15.24 19.23 35.97
C GLU A 24 -13.74 19.00 36.21
N SER A 25 -12.94 19.01 35.14
CA SER A 25 -11.48 19.17 35.24
C SER A 25 -11.08 20.39 34.43
N ILE A 26 -10.77 21.45 35.16
CA ILE A 26 -10.39 22.78 34.72
C ILE A 26 -9.06 22.68 33.94
N SER A 27 -9.10 22.92 32.63
CA SER A 27 -7.88 23.04 31.82
C SER A 27 -7.03 24.20 32.32
N PRO A 28 -5.69 24.06 32.47
CA PRO A 28 -4.84 25.18 32.85
C PRO A 28 -4.82 26.24 31.73
N PRO A 29 -4.71 27.54 32.07
CA PRO A 29 -4.86 28.61 31.10
C PRO A 29 -3.73 28.58 30.07
N LEU A 30 -4.12 28.55 28.78
CA LEU A 30 -3.21 28.78 27.67
C LEU A 30 -2.57 30.17 27.82
N ALA A 31 -1.29 30.19 28.17
CA ALA A 31 -0.47 31.38 27.97
C ALA A 31 -0.53 31.74 26.47
N LYS A 32 -1.02 32.95 26.17
CA LYS A 32 -0.94 33.52 24.82
C LYS A 32 0.53 33.79 24.51
N VAL A 33 1.19 32.86 23.84
CA VAL A 33 2.49 33.11 23.19
C VAL A 33 2.18 33.83 21.87
N PRO A 34 2.66 35.07 21.68
CA PRO A 34 2.47 35.77 20.44
C PRO A 34 3.44 35.26 19.38
N GLY A 35 2.87 34.76 18.28
CA GLY A 35 3.53 34.72 16.97
C GLY A 35 4.51 33.59 16.77
N ASP A 36 4.01 32.41 16.39
CA ASP A 36 4.77 31.49 15.55
C ASP A 36 4.03 31.30 14.22
N LYS A 37 4.39 32.15 13.25
CA LYS A 37 4.10 31.90 11.83
C LYS A 37 4.76 30.61 11.31
N ASN A 38 5.48 29.88 12.17
CA ASN A 38 6.14 28.62 11.89
C ASN A 38 5.30 27.38 12.22
N ALA A 39 4.18 27.50 12.94
CA ALA A 39 3.31 26.35 13.21
C ALA A 39 2.51 25.90 11.98
N GLU A 40 2.26 26.80 11.03
CA GLU A 40 1.56 26.48 9.77
C GLU A 40 2.48 25.80 8.72
N ALA A 41 3.80 25.85 8.90
CA ALA A 41 4.75 25.25 7.96
C ALA A 41 4.96 23.75 8.18
N MET A 42 4.55 23.19 9.33
CA MET A 42 4.85 21.80 9.70
C MET A 42 3.76 20.77 9.38
N ASN A 43 2.67 21.12 8.69
CA ASN A 43 1.58 20.15 8.46
C ASN A 43 0.94 20.16 7.07
N ARG A 44 1.74 20.43 6.03
CA ARG A 44 1.38 20.11 4.65
C ARG A 44 2.47 19.22 4.05
N LEU A 45 2.36 17.92 4.30
CA LEU A 45 2.91 16.95 3.37
C LEU A 45 2.11 17.09 2.07
N ASN A 46 2.57 17.97 1.19
CA ASN A 46 2.06 18.07 -0.16
C ASN A 46 2.51 16.80 -0.89
N TYR A 47 1.64 15.80 -0.90
CA TYR A 47 1.82 14.55 -1.64
C TYR A 47 1.53 14.76 -3.12
N ASP A 48 2.17 15.76 -3.73
CA ASP A 48 2.03 16.08 -5.14
C ASP A 48 3.00 15.22 -5.98
N ASP A 49 2.61 14.97 -7.22
CA ASP A 49 3.41 14.28 -8.23
C ASP A 49 3.89 12.85 -7.85
N LEU A 50 3.06 12.12 -7.08
CA LEU A 50 3.33 10.72 -6.73
C LEU A 50 2.69 9.74 -7.70
N LEU A 51 3.41 8.66 -8.00
CA LEU A 51 2.89 7.50 -8.72
C LEU A 51 3.29 6.24 -7.97
N VAL A 52 2.30 5.54 -7.43
CA VAL A 52 2.45 4.32 -6.64
C VAL A 52 1.80 3.17 -7.37
N VAL A 53 2.57 2.10 -7.59
CA VAL A 53 2.05 0.87 -8.19
C VAL A 53 2.21 -0.26 -7.20
N LYS A 54 1.07 -0.84 -6.79
CA LYS A 54 1.01 -1.95 -5.84
C LYS A 54 0.81 -3.26 -6.59
N SER A 55 1.56 -4.27 -6.19
CA SER A 55 1.51 -5.61 -6.79
C SER A 55 0.12 -6.25 -6.68
N SER A 56 -0.57 -6.07 -5.56
CA SER A 56 -1.95 -6.52 -5.37
C SER A 56 -2.79 -5.46 -4.66
N MET A 57 -4.10 -5.50 -4.91
CA MET A 57 -5.10 -4.79 -4.10
C MET A 57 -5.10 -5.34 -2.67
N GLU A 58 -5.57 -4.52 -1.73
CA GLU A 58 -5.82 -4.95 -0.35
C GLU A 58 -6.73 -6.18 -0.33
N SER A 59 -6.43 -7.14 0.56
CA SER A 59 -7.07 -8.47 0.62
C SER A 59 -6.75 -9.43 -0.54
N PHE A 60 -5.92 -9.06 -1.52
CA PHE A 60 -5.43 -9.96 -2.57
C PHE A 60 -3.97 -10.36 -2.36
N ILE A 61 -3.66 -11.63 -2.64
CA ILE A 61 -2.30 -12.16 -2.58
C ILE A 61 -1.48 -11.68 -3.78
N SER A 62 -0.27 -11.18 -3.50
CA SER A 62 0.74 -10.95 -4.52
C SER A 62 1.40 -12.27 -4.92
N LYS A 63 1.13 -12.75 -6.13
CA LYS A 63 1.62 -14.04 -6.61
C LYS A 63 3.08 -13.98 -7.06
N SER A 64 3.79 -15.06 -6.81
CA SER A 64 5.15 -15.28 -7.27
C SER A 64 5.30 -16.72 -7.75
N HIS A 65 6.26 -16.95 -8.65
CA HIS A 65 6.65 -18.27 -9.11
C HIS A 65 8.03 -18.61 -8.53
N PRO A 66 8.27 -19.85 -8.05
CA PRO A 66 9.54 -20.22 -7.43
C PRO A 66 10.77 -19.93 -8.30
N GLU A 67 10.68 -20.22 -9.60
CA GLU A 67 11.79 -20.04 -10.55
C GLU A 67 11.97 -18.61 -11.09
N TYR A 68 10.91 -17.79 -11.07
CA TYR A 68 10.91 -16.51 -11.81
C TYR A 68 10.53 -15.30 -10.96
N GLY A 69 10.26 -15.51 -9.67
CA GLY A 69 9.89 -14.47 -8.73
C GLY A 69 8.50 -13.90 -8.94
N SER A 70 8.32 -12.65 -8.50
CA SER A 70 7.04 -11.93 -8.53
C SER A 70 6.50 -11.79 -9.96
N LEU A 71 5.22 -12.14 -10.15
CA LEU A 71 4.54 -11.94 -11.44
C LEU A 71 4.49 -10.47 -11.83
N MET A 72 4.30 -9.58 -10.84
CA MET A 72 4.27 -8.13 -11.05
C MET A 72 5.62 -7.62 -11.54
N VAL A 73 6.72 -7.99 -10.87
CA VAL A 73 8.07 -7.56 -11.27
C VAL A 73 8.41 -8.07 -12.67
N ARG A 74 8.10 -9.34 -12.96
CA ARG A 74 8.31 -9.91 -14.30
C ARG A 74 7.52 -9.18 -15.37
N ALA A 75 6.26 -8.88 -15.11
CA ALA A 75 5.42 -8.12 -16.03
C ALA A 75 5.94 -6.68 -16.22
N LEU A 76 6.35 -6.02 -15.14
CA LEU A 76 6.91 -4.67 -15.15
C LEU A 76 8.16 -4.58 -16.01
N VAL A 77 9.18 -5.40 -15.71
CA VAL A 77 10.45 -5.41 -16.46
C VAL A 77 10.19 -5.66 -17.94
N SER A 78 9.36 -6.65 -18.25
CA SER A 78 9.08 -7.01 -19.63
C SER A 78 8.30 -5.94 -20.39
N SER A 79 7.37 -5.22 -19.73
CA SER A 79 6.65 -4.11 -20.36
C SER A 79 7.55 -2.88 -20.53
N MET A 80 8.32 -2.52 -19.51
CA MET A 80 9.26 -1.39 -19.55
C MET A 80 10.30 -1.58 -20.65
N TYR A 81 10.93 -2.75 -20.74
CA TYR A 81 11.91 -3.06 -21.78
C TYR A 81 11.34 -2.88 -23.19
N LYS A 82 10.07 -3.22 -23.40
CA LYS A 82 9.43 -3.15 -24.72
C LYS A 82 8.87 -1.76 -25.05
N HIS A 83 8.45 -1.00 -24.05
CA HIS A 83 7.52 0.12 -24.26
C HIS A 83 8.01 1.46 -23.68
N ALA A 84 9.07 1.48 -22.85
CA ALA A 84 9.55 2.70 -22.20
C ALA A 84 9.98 3.82 -23.18
N CYS A 85 10.39 3.48 -24.40
CA CYS A 85 10.78 4.46 -25.42
C CYS A 85 9.60 5.18 -26.07
N HIS A 86 8.40 4.57 -26.06
CA HIS A 86 7.28 4.99 -26.91
C HIS A 86 6.02 5.35 -26.13
N HIS A 87 5.91 4.89 -24.88
CA HIS A 87 4.70 4.99 -24.09
C HIS A 87 4.95 5.70 -22.76
N ASP A 88 3.93 6.43 -22.32
CA ASP A 88 3.88 6.96 -20.97
C ASP A 88 3.70 5.83 -19.96
N LEU A 89 4.06 6.10 -18.70
CA LEU A 89 4.01 5.11 -17.64
C LEU A 89 2.61 4.55 -17.38
N TYR A 90 1.51 5.31 -17.56
CA TYR A 90 0.17 4.75 -17.39
C TYR A 90 -0.14 3.70 -18.45
N THR A 91 0.21 3.99 -19.70
CA THR A 91 0.05 3.02 -20.79
C THR A 91 0.86 1.76 -20.51
N ILE A 92 2.09 1.89 -20.00
CA ILE A 92 2.92 0.76 -19.60
C ILE A 92 2.27 -0.02 -18.43
N PHE A 93 1.76 0.64 -17.40
CA PHE A 93 1.14 -0.04 -16.27
C PHE A 93 -0.17 -0.76 -16.63
N LYS A 94 -0.95 -0.26 -17.60
CA LYS A 94 -2.10 -1.00 -18.16
C LYS A 94 -1.66 -2.31 -18.83
N GLN A 95 -0.53 -2.29 -19.55
CA GLN A 95 0.04 -3.51 -20.13
C GLN A 95 0.54 -4.46 -19.04
N VAL A 96 1.16 -3.94 -17.98
CA VAL A 96 1.57 -4.72 -16.80
C VAL A 96 0.38 -5.43 -16.16
N GLN A 97 -0.72 -4.72 -15.88
CA GLN A 97 -1.97 -5.30 -15.37
C GLN A 97 -2.47 -6.46 -16.25
N THR A 98 -2.53 -6.23 -17.57
CA THR A 98 -2.95 -7.24 -18.54
C THR A 98 -2.05 -8.46 -18.51
N LYS A 99 -0.74 -8.24 -18.39
CA LYS A 99 0.26 -9.31 -18.40
C LYS A 99 0.26 -10.13 -17.12
N VAL A 100 0.09 -9.49 -15.96
CA VAL A 100 -0.09 -10.19 -14.68
C VAL A 100 -1.33 -11.08 -14.73
N ARG A 101 -2.46 -10.58 -15.25
CA ARG A 101 -3.68 -11.40 -15.43
C ARG A 101 -3.43 -12.63 -16.30
N LYS A 102 -2.74 -12.46 -17.44
CA LYS A 102 -2.36 -13.59 -18.32
C LYS A 102 -1.44 -14.59 -17.61
N LEU A 103 -0.40 -14.11 -16.93
CA LEU A 103 0.53 -14.98 -16.19
C LEU A 103 -0.17 -15.78 -15.08
N CYS A 104 -1.21 -15.23 -14.44
CA CYS A 104 -2.01 -15.96 -13.47
C CYS A 104 -2.79 -17.11 -14.13
N LEU A 105 -3.32 -16.91 -15.34
CA LEU A 105 -4.06 -17.92 -16.09
C LEU A 105 -3.14 -19.02 -16.66
N ASP A 106 -2.02 -18.62 -17.27
CA ASP A 106 -1.15 -19.55 -18.01
C ASP A 106 -0.38 -20.53 -17.11
N LYS A 107 -0.11 -20.15 -15.86
CA LYS A 107 0.76 -20.91 -14.95
C LYS A 107 0.01 -21.84 -14.00
N ASN A 108 -1.31 -22.00 -14.16
CA ASN A 108 -2.15 -22.78 -13.25
C ASN A 108 -1.87 -22.46 -11.77
N LEU A 109 -1.44 -21.22 -11.48
CA LEU A 109 -1.21 -20.76 -10.12
C LEU A 109 -2.59 -20.68 -9.47
N GLU A 110 -2.87 -21.65 -8.60
CA GLU A 110 -4.15 -21.93 -7.92
C GLU A 110 -5.19 -20.80 -7.97
N SER A 111 -6.41 -21.18 -8.37
CA SER A 111 -7.68 -20.44 -8.29
C SER A 111 -7.60 -19.10 -7.58
N GLY A 112 -7.27 -18.04 -8.32
CA GLY A 112 -7.16 -16.69 -7.77
C GLY A 112 -6.51 -15.73 -8.76
N GLY A 113 -7.14 -14.59 -9.01
CA GLY A 113 -6.52 -13.53 -9.80
C GLY A 113 -5.51 -12.73 -8.97
N GLN A 114 -4.57 -12.07 -9.64
CA GLN A 114 -3.84 -10.94 -9.04
C GLN A 114 -4.27 -9.65 -9.75
N LEU A 115 -4.66 -8.65 -8.96
CA LEU A 115 -5.07 -7.34 -9.45
C LEU A 115 -4.03 -6.28 -9.05
N VAL A 116 -3.23 -5.85 -10.02
CA VAL A 116 -2.26 -4.76 -9.85
C VAL A 116 -3.01 -3.43 -9.76
N VAL A 117 -2.66 -2.62 -8.76
CA VAL A 117 -3.29 -1.31 -8.50
C VAL A 117 -2.31 -0.20 -8.83
N VAL A 118 -2.79 0.81 -9.54
CA VAL A 118 -2.06 2.05 -9.83
C VAL A 118 -2.79 3.17 -9.10
N TRP A 119 -2.08 3.89 -8.25
CA TRP A 119 -2.55 5.06 -7.53
C TRP A 119 -1.60 6.21 -7.81
N ASP A 120 -2.11 7.41 -7.97
CA ASP A 120 -1.28 8.56 -8.27
C ASP A 120 -1.93 9.87 -7.81
N THR A 121 -1.09 10.88 -7.70
CA THR A 121 -1.46 12.30 -7.54
C THR A 121 -0.89 13.13 -8.67
N LEU A 122 -0.57 12.49 -9.80
CA LEU A 122 -0.11 13.19 -10.98
C LEU A 122 -1.28 14.03 -11.50
N THR A 123 -1.05 15.33 -11.67
CA THR A 123 -2.07 16.18 -12.28
C THR A 123 -2.49 15.58 -13.63
N HIS A 124 -3.82 15.47 -13.88
CA HIS A 124 -4.38 14.82 -15.06
C HIS A 124 -3.90 15.37 -16.42
N MET A 125 -3.13 16.47 -16.40
CA MET A 125 -2.57 17.16 -17.56
C MET A 125 -1.14 16.71 -17.92
N ARG A 126 -0.48 15.87 -17.12
CA ARG A 126 0.93 15.50 -17.36
C ARG A 126 1.08 14.00 -17.62
N LYS A 127 1.56 13.67 -18.82
CA LYS A 127 2.01 12.32 -19.15
C LYS A 127 3.46 12.15 -18.70
N LEU A 128 3.72 11.08 -17.95
CA LEU A 128 5.06 10.75 -17.48
C LEU A 128 5.75 9.78 -18.44
N TYR A 129 6.77 10.26 -19.14
CA TYR A 129 7.62 9.50 -20.05
C TYR A 129 9.03 9.35 -19.47
N LEU A 130 9.72 8.25 -19.81
CA LEU A 130 11.05 7.95 -19.27
C LEU A 130 12.20 8.36 -20.20
N PHE A 131 11.93 8.57 -21.49
CA PHE A 131 12.91 8.95 -22.51
C PHE A 131 14.26 8.21 -22.43
N PRO A 132 14.27 6.86 -22.34
CA PRO A 132 15.51 6.11 -22.19
C PRO A 132 16.43 6.33 -23.41
N GLY A 133 17.70 6.66 -23.16
CA GLY A 133 18.70 6.87 -24.20
C GLY A 133 18.58 8.19 -24.96
N PHE A 134 17.69 9.10 -24.55
CA PHE A 134 17.64 10.45 -25.10
C PHE A 134 18.80 11.29 -24.55
N ASN A 135 19.78 11.57 -25.39
CA ASN A 135 20.84 12.54 -25.12
C ASN A 135 20.35 13.89 -25.66
N GLY A 136 19.86 14.78 -24.80
CA GLY A 136 19.28 16.07 -25.18
C GLY A 136 20.28 17.12 -25.68
N ASN A 137 21.21 16.72 -26.55
CA ASN A 137 22.17 17.61 -27.20
C ASN A 137 21.59 18.26 -28.46
#